data_AF-A0A520HPZ5-F1
#
_entry.id   AF-A0A520HPZ5-F1
#
_cell.length_a   1.000
_cell.length_b   1.000
_cell.length_c   1.000
_cell.angle_alpha   90.00
_cell.angle_beta   90.00
_cell.angle_gamma   90.00
#
_symmetry.space_group_name_H-M   'P 1'
#
loop_
_entity.id
_entity.type
_entity.pdbx_description
1 polymer ?
#
loop_
_entity_poly.entity_id
_entity_poly.type
_entity_poly.pdbx_seq_one_letter_code
_entity_poly.pdbx_strand_id
1 'polypeptide(L)'
;AIGLTITPLLAKLGRTVSRHLESRSVADTSDIEIDDDGPGTVVIGFGRVGNMVADMLAVHGQKYVAVEADIDSVEAARRQGHPVLFGDVSRAELVDRLKLHTAKALILTMDDPVLTVRLARRVRALAPDLPIVARARDTAHAAELYRAGVTDAVPETLESSLQLAEAVLVDLGVAMGPVIASIHEKRDELRQEIKKAADMLVEPRIRKAKRTPRSA
;
A
#
# COMPACT_ATOMS: atom_id res chain seq x y z
N ALA A 1 -35.27 -22.88 -30.86
CA ALA A 1 -34.82 -21.48 -30.69
C ALA A 1 -35.32 -20.86 -29.37
N ILE A 2 -35.14 -21.53 -28.22
CA ILE A 2 -35.66 -21.07 -26.91
C ILE A 2 -34.56 -20.42 -26.04
N GLY A 3 -33.27 -20.63 -26.38
CA GLY A 3 -32.16 -20.06 -25.61
C GLY A 3 -32.02 -18.54 -25.71
N LEU A 4 -32.36 -17.94 -26.86
CA LEU A 4 -32.18 -16.50 -27.12
C LEU A 4 -33.19 -15.60 -26.40
N THR A 5 -34.34 -16.15 -25.97
CA THR A 5 -35.38 -15.40 -25.25
C THR A 5 -35.17 -15.38 -23.73
N ILE A 6 -34.41 -16.34 -23.19
CA ILE A 6 -34.11 -16.42 -21.75
C ILE A 6 -32.90 -15.54 -21.36
N THR A 7 -31.94 -15.34 -22.26
CA THR A 7 -30.75 -14.52 -22.02
C THR A 7 -31.05 -13.10 -21.51
N PRO A 8 -31.99 -12.32 -22.09
CA PRO A 8 -32.28 -10.98 -21.57
C PRO A 8 -32.92 -11.02 -20.17
N LEU A 9 -33.69 -12.07 -19.84
CA LEU A 9 -34.32 -12.23 -18.53
C LEU A 9 -33.27 -12.57 -17.47
N LEU A 10 -32.38 -13.53 -17.75
CA LEU A 10 -31.25 -13.87 -16.89
C LEU A 10 -30.27 -12.70 -16.74
N ALA A 11 -30.02 -11.93 -17.81
CA ALA A 11 -29.19 -10.73 -17.73
C ALA A 11 -29.85 -9.61 -16.91
N LYS A 12 -31.19 -9.49 -16.93
CA LYS A 12 -31.91 -8.52 -16.08
C LYS A 12 -31.90 -8.96 -14.62
N LEU A 13 -32.14 -10.25 -14.37
CA LEU A 13 -32.10 -10.84 -13.03
C LEU A 13 -30.69 -10.76 -12.44
N GLY A 14 -29.66 -11.10 -13.23
CA GLY A 14 -28.25 -10.95 -12.87
C GLY A 14 -27.88 -9.51 -12.56
N ARG A 15 -28.35 -8.52 -13.34
CA ARG A 15 -28.14 -7.09 -13.02
C ARG A 15 -28.87 -6.63 -11.77
N THR A 16 -30.08 -7.13 -11.50
CA THR A 16 -30.82 -6.79 -10.27
C THR A 16 -30.18 -7.42 -9.04
N VAL A 17 -29.79 -8.70 -9.12
CA VAL A 17 -29.07 -9.40 -8.05
C VAL A 17 -27.69 -8.80 -7.83
N SER A 18 -26.97 -8.46 -8.91
CA SER A 18 -25.68 -7.76 -8.85
C SER A 18 -25.82 -6.38 -8.21
N ARG A 19 -26.85 -5.59 -8.53
CA ARG A 19 -27.10 -4.31 -7.84
C ARG A 19 -27.48 -4.49 -6.37
N HIS A 20 -28.18 -5.56 -6.02
CA HIS A 20 -28.56 -5.82 -4.63
C HIS A 20 -27.35 -6.30 -3.81
N LEU A 21 -26.45 -7.09 -4.41
CA LEU A 21 -25.16 -7.49 -3.85
C LEU A 21 -24.18 -6.32 -3.77
N GLU A 22 -24.10 -5.46 -4.80
CA GLU A 22 -23.36 -4.20 -4.74
C GLU A 22 -23.94 -3.29 -3.66
N SER A 23 -25.27 -3.21 -3.48
CA SER A 23 -25.86 -2.39 -2.41
C SER A 23 -25.61 -2.94 -1.00
N ARG A 24 -25.50 -4.27 -0.83
CA ARG A 24 -25.10 -4.89 0.45
C ARG A 24 -23.60 -4.79 0.70
N SER A 25 -22.78 -4.84 -0.35
CA SER A 25 -21.33 -4.62 -0.27
C SER A 25 -20.99 -3.13 -0.02
N VAL A 26 -21.81 -2.21 -0.53
CA VAL A 26 -21.76 -0.77 -0.19
C VAL A 26 -22.30 -0.53 1.23
N ALA A 27 -23.30 -1.27 1.70
CA ALA A 27 -23.81 -1.17 3.06
C ALA A 27 -22.80 -1.61 4.15
N ASP A 28 -21.71 -2.27 3.77
CA ASP A 28 -20.62 -2.66 4.68
C ASP A 28 -19.36 -1.77 4.51
N THR A 29 -19.47 -0.72 3.69
CA THR A 29 -18.50 0.39 3.59
C THR A 29 -18.85 1.57 4.52
N SER A 30 -19.86 1.44 5.37
CA SER A 30 -20.37 2.51 6.25
C SER A 30 -19.67 2.65 7.60
N ASP A 31 -18.86 1.69 8.04
CA ASP A 31 -18.52 1.59 9.47
C ASP A 31 -17.16 2.18 9.87
N ILE A 32 -16.37 2.66 8.91
CA ILE A 32 -15.14 3.41 9.20
C ILE A 32 -15.34 4.86 8.84
N GLU A 33 -15.89 5.62 9.78
CA GLU A 33 -15.94 7.07 9.68
C GLU A 33 -14.51 7.63 9.77
N ILE A 34 -14.04 8.20 8.65
CA ILE A 34 -12.81 8.99 8.65
C ILE A 34 -13.14 10.31 9.35
N ASP A 35 -12.72 10.42 10.61
CA ASP A 35 -12.86 11.63 11.43
C ASP A 35 -12.31 12.91 10.77
N ASP A 36 -12.58 14.04 11.40
CA ASP A 36 -12.17 15.35 10.91
C ASP A 36 -10.65 15.54 10.90
N ASP A 37 -9.94 14.83 11.78
CA ASP A 37 -8.47 14.80 11.84
C ASP A 37 -7.83 14.00 10.68
N GLY A 38 -8.65 13.34 9.86
CA GLY A 38 -8.23 12.60 8.68
C GLY A 38 -7.85 11.14 8.96
N PRO A 39 -7.57 10.35 7.92
CA PRO A 39 -7.40 8.90 8.05
C PRO A 39 -6.12 8.47 8.80
N GLY A 40 -5.24 9.41 9.17
CA GLY A 40 -3.89 9.10 9.58
C GLY A 40 -3.09 8.56 8.38
N THR A 41 -2.57 7.35 8.46
CA THR A 41 -1.92 6.67 7.34
C THR A 41 -2.93 5.86 6.52
N VAL A 42 -2.87 5.94 5.20
CA VAL A 42 -3.70 5.09 4.33
C VAL A 42 -2.84 3.95 3.80
N VAL A 43 -3.29 2.71 3.95
CA VAL A 43 -2.63 1.50 3.43
C VAL A 43 -3.47 0.91 2.31
N ILE A 44 -2.92 0.80 1.10
CA ILE A 44 -3.63 0.25 -0.05
C ILE A 44 -3.04 -1.13 -0.39
N GLY A 45 -3.90 -2.15 -0.31
CA GLY A 45 -3.57 -3.56 -0.26
C GLY A 45 -3.38 -4.01 1.19
N PHE A 46 -4.11 -5.04 1.61
CA PHE A 46 -4.08 -5.64 2.95
C PHE A 46 -3.76 -7.14 2.91
N GLY A 47 -3.03 -7.59 1.90
CA GLY A 47 -2.38 -8.90 1.91
C GLY A 47 -1.21 -8.97 2.91
N ARG A 48 -0.32 -9.94 2.73
CA ARG A 48 0.82 -10.22 3.64
C ARG A 48 1.64 -8.98 4.03
N VAL A 49 2.01 -8.15 3.05
CA VAL A 49 2.85 -6.97 3.30
C VAL A 49 2.04 -5.84 3.96
N GLY A 50 0.81 -5.60 3.49
CA GLY A 50 -0.05 -4.54 4.04
C GLY A 50 -0.45 -4.82 5.48
N ASN A 51 -0.77 -6.08 5.80
CA ASN A 51 -1.07 -6.54 7.16
C ASN A 51 0.13 -6.33 8.11
N MET A 52 1.34 -6.75 7.71
CA MET A 52 2.57 -6.51 8.50
C MET A 52 2.83 -5.02 8.77
N VAL A 53 2.63 -4.16 7.76
CA VAL A 53 2.77 -2.71 7.93
C VAL A 53 1.72 -2.17 8.91
N ALA A 54 0.47 -2.61 8.79
CA ALA A 54 -0.62 -2.22 9.66
C ALA A 54 -0.41 -2.66 11.12
N ASP A 55 0.13 -3.86 11.34
CA ASP A 55 0.53 -4.34 12.66
C ASP A 55 1.59 -3.43 13.28
N MET A 56 2.63 -3.09 12.51
CA MET A 56 3.68 -2.17 12.99
C MET A 56 3.13 -0.77 13.27
N LEU A 57 2.20 -0.26 12.46
CA LEU A 57 1.52 1.01 12.73
C LEU A 57 0.73 0.93 14.05
N ALA A 58 0.00 -0.16 14.28
CA ALA A 58 -0.75 -0.38 15.52
C ALA A 58 0.16 -0.47 16.75
N VAL A 59 1.26 -1.23 16.69
CA VAL A 59 2.27 -1.34 17.75
C VAL A 59 2.81 0.04 18.15
N HIS A 60 2.97 0.95 17.18
CA HIS A 60 3.48 2.30 17.41
C HIS A 60 2.38 3.36 17.61
N GLY A 61 1.11 2.94 17.83
CA GLY A 61 -0.02 3.83 18.07
C GLY A 61 -0.28 4.83 16.93
N GLN A 62 0.10 4.46 15.70
CA GLN A 62 -0.14 5.27 14.52
C GLN A 62 -1.51 4.93 13.95
N LYS A 63 -2.39 5.93 13.90
CA LYS A 63 -3.71 5.79 13.27
C LYS A 63 -3.57 5.47 11.77
N TYR A 64 -4.34 4.51 11.30
CA TYR A 64 -4.42 4.18 9.87
C TYR A 64 -5.81 3.68 9.47
N VAL A 65 -6.04 3.66 8.16
CA VAL A 65 -7.12 2.92 7.49
C VAL A 65 -6.53 2.14 6.33
N ALA A 66 -6.96 0.90 6.15
CA ALA A 66 -6.55 0.07 5.03
C ALA A 66 -7.65 -0.07 3.98
N VAL A 67 -7.28 -0.34 2.75
CA VAL A 67 -8.18 -0.64 1.62
C VAL A 67 -7.74 -1.94 0.97
N GLU A 68 -8.67 -2.87 0.79
CA GLU A 68 -8.44 -4.16 0.16
C GLU A 68 -9.58 -4.50 -0.80
N ALA A 69 -9.24 -5.10 -1.94
CA ALA A 69 -10.19 -5.45 -3.00
C ALA A 69 -10.73 -6.88 -2.84
N ASP A 70 -10.08 -7.73 -2.05
CA ASP A 70 -10.54 -9.07 -1.69
C ASP A 70 -11.45 -9.05 -0.44
N ILE A 71 -12.72 -9.40 -0.61
CA ILE A 71 -13.72 -9.31 0.48
C ILE A 71 -13.42 -10.29 1.62
N ASP A 72 -12.93 -11.49 1.31
CA ASP A 72 -12.63 -12.51 2.32
C ASP A 72 -11.50 -12.04 3.24
N SER A 73 -10.48 -11.40 2.66
CA SER A 73 -9.36 -10.77 3.37
C SER A 73 -9.83 -9.61 4.25
N VAL A 74 -10.76 -8.78 3.75
CA VAL A 74 -11.37 -7.69 4.52
C VAL A 74 -12.12 -8.22 5.75
N GLU A 75 -12.98 -9.23 5.57
CA GLU A 75 -13.73 -9.83 6.67
C GLU A 75 -12.80 -10.46 7.72
N ALA A 76 -11.75 -11.14 7.27
CA ALA A 76 -10.74 -11.70 8.17
C ALA A 76 -10.01 -10.61 8.96
N ALA A 77 -9.59 -9.54 8.31
CA ALA A 77 -8.89 -8.43 8.95
C ALA A 77 -9.79 -7.68 9.95
N ARG A 78 -11.06 -7.46 9.61
CA ARG A 78 -12.04 -6.83 10.51
C ARG A 78 -12.29 -7.66 11.75
N ARG A 79 -12.37 -9.00 11.63
CA ARG A 79 -12.45 -9.91 12.79
C ARG A 79 -11.24 -9.82 13.71
N GLN A 80 -10.08 -9.41 13.19
CA GLN A 80 -8.86 -9.14 13.95
C GLN A 80 -8.80 -7.71 14.52
N GLY A 81 -9.80 -6.88 14.26
CA GLY A 81 -9.88 -5.49 14.75
C GLY A 81 -9.19 -4.47 13.86
N HIS A 82 -8.77 -4.83 12.64
CA HIS A 82 -8.15 -3.89 11.71
C HIS A 82 -9.20 -2.98 11.05
N PRO A 83 -8.95 -1.66 10.93
CA PRO A 83 -9.81 -0.73 10.20
C PRO A 83 -9.60 -0.88 8.69
N VAL A 84 -10.19 -1.92 8.09
CA VAL A 84 -10.07 -2.22 6.65
C VAL A 84 -11.38 -1.94 5.91
N LEU A 85 -11.28 -1.19 4.82
CA LEU A 85 -12.34 -0.91 3.86
C LEU A 85 -12.25 -1.88 2.69
N PHE A 86 -13.39 -2.43 2.29
CA PHE A 86 -13.51 -3.10 1.00
C PHE A 86 -13.58 -2.08 -0.13
N GLY A 87 -12.74 -2.21 -1.14
CA GLY A 87 -12.82 -1.38 -2.33
C GLY A 87 -11.72 -1.62 -3.35
N ASP A 88 -12.06 -1.35 -4.61
CA ASP A 88 -11.11 -1.40 -5.73
C ASP A 88 -10.56 0.00 -6.03
N VAL A 89 -9.26 0.16 -5.80
CA VAL A 89 -8.53 1.43 -5.98
C VAL A 89 -8.24 1.77 -7.44
N SER A 90 -8.60 0.90 -8.39
CA SER A 90 -8.66 1.24 -9.81
C SER A 90 -9.76 2.28 -10.10
N ARG A 91 -10.81 2.31 -9.26
CA ARG A 91 -11.93 3.26 -9.35
C ARG A 91 -11.57 4.58 -8.70
N ALA A 92 -11.84 5.66 -9.43
CA ALA A 92 -11.40 6.98 -9.05
C ALA A 92 -12.09 7.48 -7.78
N GLU A 93 -13.37 7.17 -7.66
CA GLU A 93 -14.27 7.61 -6.63
C GLU A 93 -13.85 7.07 -5.26
N LEU A 94 -13.27 5.87 -5.21
CA LEU A 94 -12.79 5.29 -3.95
C LEU A 94 -11.59 6.06 -3.41
N VAL A 95 -10.62 6.39 -4.27
CA VAL A 95 -9.41 7.12 -3.87
C VAL A 95 -9.77 8.50 -3.31
N ASP A 96 -10.76 9.16 -3.91
CA ASP A 96 -11.19 10.50 -3.49
C ASP A 96 -11.90 10.46 -2.12
N ARG A 97 -12.63 9.37 -1.82
CA ARG A 97 -13.26 9.14 -0.50
C ARG A 97 -12.26 8.96 0.65
N LEU A 98 -11.02 8.58 0.36
CA LEU A 98 -9.98 8.36 1.39
C LEU A 98 -9.42 9.66 1.97
N LYS A 99 -9.87 10.83 1.51
CA LYS A 99 -9.41 12.14 1.99
C LYS A 99 -7.87 12.26 2.02
N LEU A 100 -7.19 11.79 0.97
CA LEU A 100 -5.71 11.70 0.92
C LEU A 100 -4.98 13.04 1.14
N HIS A 101 -5.67 14.17 0.97
CA HIS A 101 -5.13 15.51 1.24
C HIS A 101 -4.89 15.79 2.74
N THR A 102 -5.61 15.11 3.65
CA THR A 102 -5.37 15.18 5.11
C THR A 102 -4.61 13.97 5.65
N ALA A 103 -4.29 12.99 4.80
CA ALA A 103 -3.51 11.83 5.21
C ALA A 103 -2.08 12.21 5.61
N LYS A 104 -1.52 11.50 6.59
CA LYS A 104 -0.12 11.66 7.02
C LYS A 104 0.85 10.95 6.10
N ALA A 105 0.44 9.83 5.51
CA ALA A 105 1.21 9.05 4.55
C ALA A 105 0.28 8.12 3.75
N LEU A 106 0.73 7.73 2.57
CA LEU A 106 0.14 6.66 1.76
C LEU A 106 1.15 5.51 1.63
N ILE A 107 0.71 4.30 1.97
CA ILE A 107 1.48 3.08 1.76
C ILE A 107 0.82 2.26 0.66
N LEU A 108 1.58 1.92 -0.37
CA LEU A 108 1.10 1.08 -1.48
C LEU A 108 1.75 -0.31 -1.38
N THR A 109 0.97 -1.35 -1.10
CA THR A 109 1.48 -2.73 -0.88
C THR A 109 0.91 -3.77 -1.84
N MET A 110 0.11 -3.33 -2.82
CA MET A 110 -0.44 -4.17 -3.89
C MET A 110 0.66 -4.86 -4.70
N ASP A 111 0.34 -6.02 -5.25
CA ASP A 111 1.25 -6.85 -6.05
C ASP A 111 1.14 -6.61 -7.58
N ASP A 112 0.18 -5.78 -8.03
CA ASP A 112 0.07 -5.28 -9.40
C ASP A 112 0.97 -4.04 -9.62
N PRO A 113 2.09 -4.16 -10.37
CA PRO A 113 3.02 -3.07 -10.59
C PRO A 113 2.42 -1.93 -11.42
N VAL A 114 1.62 -2.28 -12.43
CA VAL A 114 1.05 -1.31 -13.37
C VAL A 114 0.02 -0.45 -12.65
N LEU A 115 -0.86 -1.06 -11.87
CA LEU A 115 -1.84 -0.35 -11.05
C LEU A 115 -1.14 0.53 -10.00
N THR A 116 -0.10 0.01 -9.34
CA THR A 116 0.64 0.75 -8.30
C THR A 116 1.30 2.01 -8.86
N VAL A 117 2.01 1.91 -10.00
CA VAL A 117 2.62 3.06 -10.67
C VAL A 117 1.57 4.09 -11.10
N ARG A 118 0.44 3.64 -11.67
CA ARG A 118 -0.65 4.53 -12.08
C ARG A 118 -1.25 5.27 -10.89
N LEU A 119 -1.49 4.57 -9.79
CA LEU A 119 -2.03 5.15 -8.57
C LEU A 119 -1.05 6.14 -7.94
N ALA A 120 0.24 5.80 -7.87
CA ALA A 120 1.28 6.69 -7.37
C ALA A 120 1.32 8.03 -8.14
N ARG A 121 1.30 7.99 -9.48
CA ARG A 121 1.26 9.20 -10.33
C ARG A 121 0.03 10.06 -10.03
N ARG A 122 -1.14 9.43 -9.96
CA ARG A 122 -2.39 10.13 -9.68
C ARG A 122 -2.37 10.79 -8.31
N VAL A 123 -1.96 10.06 -7.28
CA VAL A 123 -1.93 10.59 -5.91
C VAL A 123 -0.90 11.71 -5.80
N ARG A 124 0.28 11.59 -6.43
CA ARG A 124 1.27 12.68 -6.44
C ARG A 124 0.72 13.94 -7.09
N ALA A 125 -0.07 13.82 -8.16
CA ALA A 125 -0.73 14.97 -8.79
C ALA A 125 -1.80 15.62 -7.87
N LEU A 126 -2.54 14.80 -7.11
CA LEU A 126 -3.58 15.26 -6.18
C LEU A 126 -3.02 15.85 -4.88
N ALA A 127 -1.97 15.24 -4.34
CA ALA A 127 -1.36 15.57 -3.06
C ALA A 127 0.17 15.65 -3.20
N PRO A 128 0.70 16.77 -3.74
CA PRO A 128 2.12 16.92 -4.07
C PRO A 128 3.08 16.75 -2.89
N ASP A 129 2.63 16.96 -1.66
CA ASP A 129 3.46 16.86 -0.45
C ASP A 129 3.23 15.57 0.35
N LEU A 130 2.28 14.72 -0.04
CA LEU A 130 1.97 13.50 0.70
C LEU A 130 3.16 12.52 0.62
N PRO A 131 3.68 12.03 1.76
CA PRO A 131 4.65 10.94 1.75
C PRO A 131 4.01 9.67 1.15
N ILE A 132 4.62 9.13 0.10
CA ILE A 132 4.15 7.88 -0.53
C ILE A 132 5.27 6.85 -0.41
N VAL A 133 5.03 5.76 0.31
CA VAL A 133 5.96 4.63 0.40
C VAL A 133 5.35 3.45 -0.33
N ALA A 134 6.05 2.90 -1.31
CA ALA A 134 5.54 1.83 -2.14
C ALA A 134 6.39 0.56 -2.01
N ARG A 135 5.73 -0.58 -1.87
CA ARG A 135 6.33 -1.87 -2.19
C ARG A 135 6.62 -1.89 -3.69
N ALA A 136 7.85 -2.20 -4.04
CA ALA A 136 8.25 -2.53 -5.40
C ALA A 136 8.48 -4.04 -5.51
N ARG A 137 8.26 -4.59 -6.69
CA ARG A 137 8.47 -6.01 -6.97
C ARG A 137 9.95 -6.34 -7.08
N ASP A 138 10.67 -5.43 -7.72
CA ASP A 138 12.09 -5.51 -8.02
C ASP A 138 12.65 -4.08 -8.20
N THR A 139 13.94 -4.01 -8.49
CA THR A 139 14.66 -2.75 -8.64
C THR A 139 14.19 -1.92 -9.84
N ALA A 140 13.76 -2.56 -10.93
CA ALA A 140 13.24 -1.89 -12.11
C ALA A 140 11.87 -1.23 -11.83
N HIS A 141 10.97 -1.97 -11.17
CA HIS A 141 9.69 -1.43 -10.71
C HIS A 141 9.91 -0.30 -9.68
N ALA A 142 10.89 -0.41 -8.80
CA ALA A 142 11.23 0.68 -7.88
C ALA A 142 11.64 1.96 -8.61
N ALA A 143 12.46 1.85 -9.66
CA ALA A 143 12.84 3.00 -10.50
C ALA A 143 11.62 3.62 -11.21
N GLU A 144 10.66 2.80 -11.66
CA GLU A 144 9.38 3.29 -12.20
C GLU A 144 8.54 4.04 -11.18
N LEU A 145 8.44 3.52 -9.96
CA LEU A 145 7.70 4.17 -8.86
C LEU A 145 8.32 5.50 -8.47
N TYR A 146 9.65 5.57 -8.44
CA TYR A 146 10.37 6.82 -8.22
C TYR A 146 10.06 7.86 -9.31
N ARG A 147 10.08 7.45 -10.59
CA ARG A 147 9.62 8.32 -11.70
C ARG A 147 8.14 8.69 -11.60
N ALA A 148 7.32 7.87 -10.95
CA ALA A 148 5.92 8.20 -10.63
C ALA A 148 5.76 9.17 -9.45
N GLY A 149 6.85 9.53 -8.77
CA GLY A 149 6.86 10.51 -7.69
C GLY A 149 6.60 9.91 -6.31
N VAL A 150 6.83 8.61 -6.09
CA VAL A 150 6.82 8.09 -4.71
C VAL A 150 7.97 8.70 -3.91
N THR A 151 7.78 8.82 -2.60
CA THR A 151 8.82 9.31 -1.69
C THR A 151 9.87 8.22 -1.45
N ASP A 152 9.43 6.98 -1.30
CA ASP A 152 10.31 5.84 -1.14
C ASP A 152 9.72 4.60 -1.82
N ALA A 153 10.59 3.75 -2.36
CA ALA A 153 10.22 2.50 -2.99
C ALA A 153 11.08 1.37 -2.41
N VAL A 154 10.43 0.34 -1.86
CA VAL A 154 11.08 -0.79 -1.20
C VAL A 154 10.97 -2.03 -2.08
N PRO A 155 12.03 -2.45 -2.78
CA PRO A 155 12.01 -3.65 -3.61
C PRO A 155 12.01 -4.91 -2.74
N GLU A 156 10.93 -5.68 -2.81
CA GLU A 156 10.73 -6.84 -1.94
C GLU A 156 11.77 -7.95 -2.14
N THR A 157 12.15 -8.18 -3.40
CA THR A 157 13.12 -9.22 -3.77
C THR A 157 14.53 -8.86 -3.31
N LEU A 158 14.88 -7.57 -3.36
CA LEU A 158 16.15 -7.05 -2.88
C LEU A 158 16.27 -7.23 -1.37
N GLU A 159 15.30 -6.70 -0.61
CA GLU A 159 15.36 -6.75 0.86
C GLU A 159 15.32 -8.20 1.37
N SER A 160 14.52 -9.06 0.73
CA SER A 160 14.50 -10.50 1.05
C SER A 160 15.85 -11.17 0.78
N SER A 161 16.54 -10.79 -0.30
CA SER A 161 17.86 -11.32 -0.65
C SER A 161 18.94 -10.84 0.32
N LEU A 162 18.87 -9.57 0.77
CA LEU A 162 19.77 -9.04 1.80
C LEU A 162 19.57 -9.77 3.13
N GLN A 163 18.32 -10.03 3.54
CA GLN A 163 18.03 -10.80 4.74
C GLN A 163 18.58 -12.23 4.66
N LEU A 164 18.48 -12.87 3.50
CA LEU A 164 19.04 -14.20 3.27
C LEU A 164 20.57 -14.19 3.35
N ALA A 165 21.21 -13.19 2.73
CA ALA A 165 22.65 -13.03 2.77
C ALA A 165 23.15 -12.80 4.21
N GLU A 166 22.46 -11.97 4.99
CA GLU A 166 22.74 -11.77 6.41
C GLU A 166 22.70 -13.12 7.16
N ALA A 167 21.60 -13.86 7.04
CA ALA A 167 21.42 -15.12 7.74
C ALA A 167 22.54 -16.14 7.41
N VAL A 168 22.90 -16.28 6.13
CA VAL A 168 23.97 -17.19 5.71
C VAL A 168 25.34 -16.75 6.26
N LEU A 169 25.67 -15.46 6.22
CA LEU A 169 26.95 -14.97 6.72
C LEU A 169 27.09 -15.20 8.24
N VAL A 170 26.00 -14.98 8.98
CA VAL A 170 25.96 -15.23 10.42
C VAL A 170 26.10 -16.72 10.73
N ASP A 171 25.39 -17.59 10.00
CA ASP A 171 25.46 -19.05 10.18
C ASP A 171 26.86 -19.62 9.87
N LEU A 172 27.55 -19.05 8.89
CA LEU A 172 28.94 -19.37 8.56
C LEU A 172 29.97 -18.83 9.58
N GLY A 173 29.51 -18.17 10.64
CA GLY A 173 30.35 -17.70 11.75
C GLY A 173 31.01 -16.35 11.52
N VAL A 174 30.57 -15.57 10.54
CA VAL A 174 31.04 -14.18 10.38
C VAL A 174 30.46 -13.33 11.52
N ALA A 175 31.29 -12.49 12.13
CA ALA A 175 30.87 -11.64 13.24
C ALA A 175 29.71 -10.70 12.84
N MET A 176 28.70 -10.60 13.69
CA MET A 176 27.47 -9.82 13.45
C MET A 176 27.73 -8.36 13.05
N GLY A 177 28.66 -7.68 13.73
CA GLY A 177 28.96 -6.26 13.45
C GLY A 177 29.36 -6.03 11.99
N PRO A 178 30.40 -6.72 11.49
CA PRO A 178 30.76 -6.70 10.07
C PRO A 178 29.62 -7.09 9.11
N VAL A 179 28.83 -8.13 9.42
CA VAL A 179 27.70 -8.52 8.56
C VAL A 179 26.69 -7.39 8.44
N ILE A 180 26.27 -6.82 9.56
CA ILE A 180 25.33 -5.69 9.59
C ILE A 180 25.87 -4.54 8.75
N ALA A 181 27.16 -4.20 8.89
CA ALA A 181 27.79 -3.13 8.11
C ALA A 181 27.75 -3.42 6.61
N SER A 182 28.15 -4.62 6.17
CA SER A 182 28.14 -5.03 4.77
C SER A 182 26.73 -5.02 4.17
N ILE A 183 25.72 -5.46 4.91
CA ILE A 183 24.32 -5.45 4.44
C ILE A 183 23.80 -4.01 4.29
N HIS A 184 24.13 -3.12 5.23
CA HIS A 184 23.77 -1.70 5.11
C HIS A 184 24.46 -1.03 3.92
N GLU A 185 25.77 -1.26 3.75
CA GLU A 185 26.52 -0.73 2.61
C GLU A 185 25.93 -1.22 1.29
N LYS A 186 25.63 -2.52 1.17
CA LYS A 186 25.04 -3.07 -0.06
C LYS A 186 23.64 -2.54 -0.33
N ARG A 187 22.83 -2.35 0.72
CA ARG A 187 21.50 -1.74 0.60
C ARG A 187 21.61 -0.31 0.05
N ASP A 188 22.53 0.47 0.58
CA ASP A 188 22.70 1.87 0.17
C ASP A 188 23.26 1.97 -1.26
N GLU A 189 24.22 1.12 -1.65
CA GLU A 189 24.70 1.02 -3.03
C GLU A 189 23.54 0.76 -4.01
N LEU A 190 22.74 -0.28 -3.77
CA LEU A 190 21.62 -0.65 -4.64
C LEU A 190 20.54 0.44 -4.67
N ARG A 191 20.26 1.10 -3.54
CA ARG A 191 19.35 2.26 -3.51
C ARG A 191 19.85 3.39 -4.41
N GLN A 192 21.14 3.69 -4.41
CA GLN A 192 21.70 4.71 -5.29
C GLN A 192 21.61 4.32 -6.76
N GLU A 193 21.83 3.05 -7.10
CA GLU A 193 21.65 2.54 -8.46
C GLU A 193 20.20 2.69 -8.94
N ILE A 194 19.22 2.33 -8.10
CA ILE A 194 17.80 2.48 -8.42
C ILE A 194 17.45 3.95 -8.66
N LYS A 195 17.93 4.86 -7.80
CA LYS A 195 17.66 6.30 -7.94
C LYS A 195 18.31 6.89 -9.19
N LYS A 196 19.52 6.45 -9.54
CA LYS A 196 20.19 6.81 -10.80
C LYS A 196 19.41 6.32 -12.00
N ALA A 197 18.93 5.08 -11.99
CA ALA A 197 18.11 4.51 -13.06
C ALA A 197 16.73 5.20 -13.19
N ALA A 198 16.28 5.88 -12.15
CA ALA A 198 15.06 6.70 -12.16
C ALA A 198 15.28 8.13 -12.69
N ASP A 199 16.51 8.50 -13.09
CA ASP A 199 16.92 9.87 -13.47
C ASP A 199 16.61 10.93 -12.38
N MET A 200 16.57 10.52 -11.10
CA MET A 200 16.25 11.45 -10.01
C MET A 200 17.51 12.18 -9.54
N LEU A 201 17.57 13.50 -9.80
CA LEU A 201 18.63 14.39 -9.31
C LEU A 201 18.42 14.88 -7.86
N VAL A 202 17.23 14.68 -7.27
CA VAL A 202 16.90 15.16 -5.92
C VAL A 202 16.09 14.12 -5.16
N GLU A 203 16.58 13.70 -3.99
CA GLU A 203 15.83 12.82 -3.09
C GLU A 203 14.59 13.55 -2.53
N PRO A 204 13.37 13.00 -2.68
CA PRO A 204 12.22 13.52 -1.96
C PRO A 204 12.45 13.31 -0.46
N ARG A 205 12.48 14.42 0.29
CA ARG A 205 12.72 14.38 1.73
C ARG A 205 11.54 13.73 2.44
N ILE A 206 11.78 12.64 3.17
CA ILE A 206 10.85 12.14 4.18
C ILE A 206 10.72 13.23 5.24
N ARG A 207 9.65 14.03 5.20
CA ARG A 207 9.33 14.95 6.28
C ARG A 207 9.01 14.11 7.51
N LYS A 208 9.84 14.21 8.55
CA LYS A 208 9.52 13.66 9.87
C LYS A 208 8.17 14.24 10.29
N ALA A 209 7.15 13.40 10.41
CA ALA A 209 5.85 13.82 10.93
C ALA A 209 6.09 14.55 12.27
N LYS A 210 5.52 15.75 12.41
CA LYS A 210 5.59 16.54 13.65
C LYS A 210 5.07 15.63 14.77
N ARG A 211 5.92 15.27 15.73
CA ARG A 211 5.50 14.55 16.94
C ARG A 211 4.54 15.46 17.69
N THR A 212 3.24 15.20 17.63
CA THR A 212 2.28 15.88 18.50
C THR A 212 2.61 15.48 19.94
N PRO A 213 2.84 16.41 20.88
CA PRO A 213 3.11 16.05 22.26
C PRO A 213 1.86 15.38 22.85
N ARG A 214 2.04 14.19 23.47
CA ARG A 214 0.97 13.53 24.24
C ARG A 214 0.63 14.46 25.41
N SER A 215 -0.63 14.89 25.51
CA SER A 215 -1.16 15.46 26.74
C SER A 215 -1.09 14.39 27.83
N ALA A 216 -0.48 14.76 28.95
CA ALA A 216 -0.40 13.96 30.17
C ALA A 216 -1.78 13.78 30.82
#